data_AF-A0A7R9LGX2-F1
#
_entry.id   AF-A0A7R9LGX2-F1
#
_cell.length_a   1.000
_cell.length_b   1.000
_cell.length_c   1.000
_cell.angle_alpha   90.00
_cell.angle_beta   90.00
_cell.angle_gamma   90.00
#
_symmetry.space_group_name_H-M   'P 1'
#
loop_
_entity.id
_entity.type
_entity.pdbx_description
1 polymer ?
#
loop_
_entity_poly.entity_id
_entity_poly.type
_entity_poly.pdbx_seq_one_letter_code
_entity_poly.pdbx_strand_id
1 'polypeptide(L)'
;MAQSFISYKRLVGVGDTLFVYLSPTNIYPIRVTTGSTFQTKYGALRHDQIIGKPYGCALQCAKGFVHLLHSTPELWTLSLPHRTQILYTTDISFICTQLDLRPGSVVCEAGTGSGSLSHAIARTIAPNGRLVTYDFHEERAATARQEFADHGLSDIITAEHRDVCCDGFAYTEYFDALFLDLPHPWLTISSANRALKPNGGRICCFSPCVEQVQKTCAALNDHHFLDIDTYECVLRPYDLKTQSMPSYQFSSTKSYSEENSEANEAMDEKSDESLAKKLRTEEDSSEKNDNSSDVKSNEYVLTYSPNQSTGHTGFLTVAVKYQ
;
A
#
# COMPACT_ATOMS: atom_id res chain seq x y z
N MET A 1 -9.88 -7.04 28.36
CA MET A 1 -8.56 -6.90 27.70
C MET A 1 -8.70 -5.91 26.55
N ALA A 2 -7.70 -5.07 26.30
CA ALA A 2 -7.76 -4.03 25.27
C ALA A 2 -7.63 -4.67 23.87
N GLN A 3 -8.75 -4.96 23.21
CA GLN A 3 -8.77 -5.42 21.82
C GLN A 3 -8.96 -4.22 20.90
N SER A 4 -7.88 -3.58 20.48
CA SER A 4 -7.97 -2.38 19.64
C SER A 4 -7.98 -2.68 18.13
N PHE A 5 -7.55 -3.86 17.68
CA PHE A 5 -7.43 -4.17 16.25
C PHE A 5 -8.58 -5.01 15.66
N ILE A 6 -9.30 -5.76 16.51
CA ILE A 6 -10.36 -6.69 16.08
C ILE A 6 -11.76 -6.07 16.22
N SER A 7 -11.98 -5.27 17.26
CA SER A 7 -13.29 -4.69 17.58
C SER A 7 -13.21 -3.18 17.72
N TYR A 8 -14.23 -2.47 17.24
CA TYR A 8 -14.32 -1.03 17.42
C TYR A 8 -14.76 -0.64 18.82
N LYS A 9 -14.10 0.38 19.36
CA LYS A 9 -14.44 1.02 20.62
C LYS A 9 -14.77 2.49 20.38
N ARG A 10 -15.74 3.03 21.14
CA ARG A 10 -16.14 4.44 21.03
C ARG A 10 -15.18 5.39 21.73
N LEU A 11 -14.75 5.05 22.95
CA LEU A 11 -13.97 5.92 23.82
C LEU A 11 -12.58 5.35 24.05
N VAL A 12 -11.57 6.23 24.11
CA VAL A 12 -10.21 5.87 24.46
C VAL A 12 -10.11 5.45 25.92
N GLY A 13 -9.51 4.31 26.20
CA GLY A 13 -9.21 3.81 27.53
C GLY A 13 -7.71 3.66 27.79
N VAL A 14 -7.36 3.42 29.05
CA VAL A 14 -5.98 3.11 29.44
C VAL A 14 -5.59 1.73 28.89
N GLY A 15 -4.37 1.64 28.35
CA GLY A 15 -3.82 0.43 27.75
C GLY A 15 -4.15 0.27 26.27
N ASP A 16 -5.07 1.07 25.71
CA ASP A 16 -5.37 1.02 24.28
C ASP A 16 -4.15 1.48 23.46
N THR A 17 -3.88 0.80 22.35
CA THR A 17 -3.06 1.34 21.26
C THR A 17 -3.96 2.19 20.37
N LEU A 18 -3.49 3.38 19.98
CA LEU A 18 -4.18 4.26 19.04
C LEU A 18 -3.18 4.97 18.13
N PHE A 19 -3.68 5.58 17.06
CA PHE A 19 -2.85 6.35 16.14
C PHE A 19 -3.08 7.85 16.28
N VAL A 20 -2.02 8.59 16.57
CA VAL A 20 -2.04 10.06 16.55
C VAL A 20 -1.74 10.50 15.13
N TYR A 21 -2.77 11.00 14.45
CA TYR A 21 -2.70 11.45 13.07
C TYR A 21 -2.45 12.96 13.01
N LEU A 22 -1.32 13.37 12.43
CA LEU A 22 -0.96 14.76 12.20
C LEU A 22 -1.14 15.14 10.73
N SER A 23 -0.74 14.26 9.82
CA SER A 23 -0.85 14.41 8.36
C SER A 23 -0.74 13.03 7.70
N PRO A 24 -1.02 12.90 6.38
CA PRO A 24 -0.93 11.61 5.69
C PRO A 24 0.43 10.91 5.83
N THR A 25 1.50 11.69 5.97
CA THR A 25 2.88 11.21 6.16
C THR A 25 3.34 11.11 7.62
N ASN A 26 2.54 11.60 8.57
CA ASN A 26 2.92 11.65 9.99
C ASN A 26 1.79 11.04 10.82
N ILE A 27 1.89 9.72 11.00
CA ILE A 27 0.97 8.89 11.78
C ILE A 27 1.84 8.16 12.81
N TYR A 28 1.49 8.25 14.09
CA TYR A 28 2.29 7.65 15.16
C TYR A 28 1.44 6.72 16.02
N PRO A 29 1.82 5.45 16.18
CA PRO A 29 1.20 4.57 17.17
C PRO A 29 1.64 5.00 18.57
N ILE A 30 0.68 5.14 19.48
CA ILE A 30 0.98 5.34 20.90
C ILE A 30 0.17 4.36 21.75
N ARG A 31 0.75 3.95 22.88
CA ARG A 31 0.06 3.21 23.93
C ARG A 31 -0.42 4.18 25.01
N VAL A 32 -1.71 4.16 25.31
CA VAL A 32 -2.32 5.11 26.25
C VAL A 32 -2.02 4.71 27.69
N THR A 33 -1.00 5.34 28.27
CA THR A 33 -0.64 5.21 29.69
C THR A 33 -0.95 6.47 30.49
N THR A 34 -1.57 6.35 31.66
CA THR A 34 -1.85 7.47 32.58
C THR A 34 -0.58 8.22 32.98
N GLY A 35 -0.64 9.56 33.04
CA GLY A 35 0.50 10.42 33.38
C GLY A 35 1.58 10.54 32.30
N SER A 36 1.50 9.76 31.22
CA SER A 36 2.44 9.85 30.11
C SER A 36 2.10 11.01 29.17
N THR A 37 3.11 11.47 28.44
CA THR A 37 3.00 12.57 27.47
C THR A 37 3.68 12.18 26.17
N PHE A 38 2.99 12.35 25.05
CA PHE A 38 3.53 12.18 23.71
C PHE A 38 3.87 13.54 23.11
N GLN A 39 5.09 13.70 22.57
CA GLN A 39 5.51 14.97 21.98
C GLN A 39 5.21 15.01 20.49
N THR A 40 4.60 16.10 20.05
CA THR A 40 4.29 16.34 18.63
C THR A 40 4.83 17.69 18.18
N LYS A 41 4.95 17.91 16.87
CA LYS A 41 5.28 19.23 16.31
C LYS A 41 4.24 20.31 16.67
N TYR A 42 3.02 19.91 17.04
CA TYR A 42 1.94 20.80 17.47
C TYR A 42 1.88 21.01 19.00
N GLY A 43 2.78 20.38 19.76
CA GLY A 43 2.88 20.50 21.21
C GLY A 43 2.79 19.17 21.95
N ALA A 44 2.90 19.25 23.28
CA ALA A 44 2.81 18.10 24.17
C ALA A 44 1.36 17.59 24.29
N LEU A 45 1.17 16.30 24.04
CA LEU A 45 -0.11 15.61 24.14
C LEU A 45 -0.12 14.75 25.40
N ARG A 46 -0.77 15.23 26.46
CA ARG A 46 -0.88 14.48 27.72
C ARG A 46 -1.93 13.38 27.57
N HIS A 47 -1.59 12.14 27.91
CA HIS A 47 -2.51 11.01 27.75
C HIS A 47 -3.76 11.15 28.61
N ASP A 48 -3.66 11.81 29.76
CA ASP A 48 -4.80 12.14 30.63
C ASP A 48 -5.89 12.96 29.91
N GLN A 49 -5.51 13.73 28.88
CA GLN A 49 -6.45 14.52 28.06
C GLN A 49 -7.13 13.70 26.96
N ILE A 50 -6.52 12.56 26.60
CA ILE A 50 -6.98 11.64 25.56
C ILE A 50 -7.96 10.61 26.16
N ILE A 51 -7.69 10.14 27.38
CA ILE A 51 -8.52 9.14 28.06
C ILE A 51 -9.97 9.64 28.18
N GLY A 52 -10.92 8.80 27.78
CA GLY A 52 -12.34 9.11 27.77
C GLY A 52 -12.82 9.94 26.57
N LYS A 53 -11.92 10.40 25.69
CA LYS A 53 -12.32 11.06 24.44
C LYS A 53 -12.80 10.03 23.41
N PRO A 54 -13.72 10.41 22.51
CA PRO A 54 -14.14 9.54 21.44
C PRO A 54 -13.04 9.39 20.38
N TYR A 55 -12.87 8.18 19.85
CA TYR A 55 -12.05 7.98 18.66
C TYR A 55 -12.57 8.82 17.48
N GLY A 56 -11.66 9.27 16.62
CA GLY A 56 -11.91 10.15 15.49
C GLY A 56 -11.96 11.64 15.85
N CYS A 57 -11.92 12.03 17.13
CA CYS A 57 -11.99 13.45 17.48
C CYS A 57 -10.69 14.20 17.14
N ALA A 58 -10.85 15.48 16.78
CA ALA A 58 -9.75 16.42 16.72
C ALA A 58 -9.45 16.93 18.14
N LEU A 59 -8.20 16.83 18.57
CA LEU A 59 -7.71 17.33 19.84
C LEU A 59 -6.82 18.54 19.60
N GLN A 60 -7.20 19.67 20.20
CA GLN A 60 -6.45 20.91 20.10
C GLN A 60 -5.15 20.82 20.89
N CYS A 61 -4.03 21.07 20.22
CA CYS A 61 -2.71 21.23 20.81
C CYS A 61 -2.30 22.71 20.83
N ALA A 62 -1.13 23.02 21.40
CA ALA A 62 -0.63 24.40 21.49
C ALA A 62 -0.48 25.09 20.13
N LYS A 63 -0.10 24.35 19.08
CA LYS A 63 0.19 24.87 17.73
C LYS A 63 -0.52 24.10 16.62
N GLY A 64 -1.80 23.75 16.79
CA GLY A 64 -2.59 23.03 15.79
C GLY A 64 -3.49 21.99 16.43
N PHE A 65 -3.88 20.97 15.68
CA PHE A 65 -4.68 19.85 16.19
C PHE A 65 -4.12 18.52 15.70
N VAL A 66 -4.49 17.45 16.40
CA VAL A 66 -4.23 16.06 16.01
C VAL A 66 -5.53 15.28 16.02
N HIS A 67 -5.62 14.22 15.22
CA HIS A 67 -6.75 13.28 15.28
C HIS A 67 -6.34 12.00 16.01
N LEU A 68 -7.25 11.48 16.84
CA LEU A 68 -7.06 10.23 17.57
C LEU A 68 -7.76 9.10 16.82
N LEU A 69 -7.04 8.34 16.01
CA LEU A 69 -7.63 7.29 15.19
C LEU A 69 -7.62 5.94 15.91
N HIS A 70 -8.69 5.18 15.70
CA HIS A 70 -8.79 3.81 16.19
C HIS A 70 -7.76 2.93 15.49
N SER A 71 -7.27 1.90 16.18
CA SER A 71 -6.32 0.98 15.58
C SER A 71 -6.93 0.21 14.41
N THR A 72 -6.24 0.20 13.27
CA THR A 72 -6.53 -0.70 12.16
C THR A 72 -5.20 -1.24 11.60
N PRO A 73 -5.20 -2.45 11.01
CA PRO A 73 -4.04 -2.99 10.33
C PRO A 73 -3.45 -2.04 9.28
N GLU A 74 -4.27 -1.30 8.53
CA GLU A 74 -3.78 -0.35 7.53
C GLU A 74 -3.00 0.82 8.15
N LEU A 75 -3.52 1.39 9.25
CA LEU A 75 -2.80 2.44 9.98
C LEU A 75 -1.52 1.91 10.62
N TRP A 76 -1.55 0.67 11.11
CA TRP A 76 -0.36 -0.01 11.61
C TRP A 76 0.68 -0.19 10.52
N THR A 77 0.32 -0.74 9.35
CA THR A 77 1.20 -0.88 8.19
C THR A 77 1.90 0.43 7.81
N LEU A 78 1.21 1.56 7.91
CA LEU A 78 1.78 2.88 7.57
C LEU A 78 2.69 3.48 8.64
N SER A 79 2.72 2.95 9.87
CA SER A 79 3.39 3.62 11.00
C SER A 79 4.11 2.70 11.98
N LEU A 80 4.13 1.40 11.70
CA LEU A 80 4.88 0.42 12.47
C LEU A 80 6.39 0.70 12.40
N PRO A 81 7.15 0.34 13.44
CA PRO A 81 8.60 0.42 13.40
C PRO A 81 9.15 -0.63 12.43
N HIS A 82 9.71 -0.19 11.30
CA HIS A 82 10.29 -1.07 10.30
C HIS A 82 11.51 -1.81 10.85
N ARG A 83 11.40 -3.13 11.01
CA ARG A 83 12.51 -4.05 11.33
C ARG A 83 13.00 -4.79 10.10
N THR A 84 12.11 -4.97 9.14
CA THR A 84 12.31 -5.67 7.87
C THR A 84 11.60 -4.90 6.76
N GLN A 85 11.81 -5.32 5.51
CA GLN A 85 10.85 -5.01 4.46
C GLN A 85 9.48 -5.55 4.86
N ILE A 86 8.42 -4.82 4.50
CA ILE A 86 7.03 -5.21 4.79
C ILE A 86 6.21 -5.26 3.51
N LEU A 87 5.10 -6.00 3.60
CA LEU A 87 3.99 -5.89 2.69
C LEU A 87 3.12 -4.68 3.04
N TYR A 88 2.63 -4.01 1.99
CA TYR A 88 1.68 -2.92 2.09
C TYR A 88 0.26 -3.38 1.74
N THR A 89 -0.73 -2.54 2.03
CA THR A 89 -2.16 -2.85 1.95
C THR A 89 -2.58 -3.44 0.60
N THR A 90 -2.00 -2.99 -0.52
CA THR A 90 -2.32 -3.52 -1.86
C THR A 90 -2.09 -5.02 -1.93
N ASP A 91 -0.86 -5.47 -1.67
CA ASP A 91 -0.51 -6.88 -1.70
C ASP A 91 -1.22 -7.66 -0.60
N ILE A 92 -1.30 -7.10 0.61
CA ILE A 92 -2.01 -7.72 1.74
C ILE A 92 -3.46 -8.02 1.37
N SER A 93 -4.17 -7.07 0.75
CA SER A 93 -5.57 -7.25 0.35
C SER A 93 -5.73 -8.34 -0.70
N PHE A 94 -4.79 -8.41 -1.65
CA PHE A 94 -4.76 -9.45 -2.67
C PHE A 94 -4.45 -10.82 -2.07
N ILE A 95 -3.45 -10.92 -1.19
CA ILE A 95 -3.08 -12.15 -0.47
C ILE A 95 -4.27 -12.67 0.34
N CYS A 96 -4.92 -11.82 1.14
CA CYS A 96 -6.07 -12.24 1.96
C CYS A 96 -7.20 -12.81 1.09
N THR A 97 -7.41 -12.21 -0.09
CA THR A 97 -8.43 -12.67 -1.05
C THR A 97 -8.01 -13.98 -1.73
N GLN A 98 -6.77 -14.07 -2.22
CA GLN A 98 -6.27 -15.24 -2.93
C GLN A 98 -6.12 -16.47 -2.04
N LEU A 99 -5.83 -16.27 -0.76
CA LEU A 99 -5.81 -17.34 0.25
C LEU A 99 -7.20 -17.68 0.82
N ASP A 100 -8.26 -17.00 0.36
CA ASP A 100 -9.64 -17.22 0.80
C ASP A 100 -9.79 -17.15 2.34
N LEU A 101 -9.11 -16.15 2.93
CA LEU A 101 -9.11 -15.93 4.37
C LEU A 101 -10.46 -15.39 4.83
N ARG A 102 -10.98 -15.99 5.90
CA ARG A 102 -12.28 -15.66 6.46
C ARG A 102 -12.31 -15.93 7.98
N PRO A 103 -13.32 -15.45 8.70
CA PRO A 103 -13.48 -15.78 10.12
C PRO A 103 -13.43 -17.30 10.35
N GLY A 104 -12.55 -17.75 11.25
CA GLY A 104 -12.33 -19.16 11.53
C GLY A 104 -11.19 -19.83 10.75
N SER A 105 -10.61 -19.20 9.74
CA SER A 105 -9.44 -19.75 9.02
C SER A 105 -8.26 -19.97 9.97
N VAL A 106 -7.58 -21.11 9.82
CA VAL A 106 -6.33 -21.43 10.49
C VAL A 106 -5.19 -21.23 9.49
N VAL A 107 -4.37 -20.21 9.72
CA VAL A 107 -3.38 -19.71 8.76
C VAL A 107 -1.98 -19.86 9.34
N CYS A 108 -1.03 -20.19 8.47
CA CYS A 108 0.39 -20.11 8.80
C CYS A 108 1.06 -19.00 7.99
N GLU A 109 1.95 -18.26 8.63
CA GLU A 109 2.79 -17.22 8.03
C GLU A 109 4.27 -17.52 8.33
N ALA A 110 5.15 -17.37 7.35
CA ALA A 110 6.59 -17.36 7.58
C ALA A 110 7.27 -16.51 6.48
N GLY A 111 8.04 -15.47 6.74
CA GLY A 111 8.47 -14.91 8.03
C GLY A 111 7.48 -13.93 8.68
N THR A 112 7.51 -13.83 10.01
CA THR A 112 6.74 -12.82 10.77
C THR A 112 7.18 -11.38 10.45
N GLY A 113 8.49 -11.15 10.31
CA GLY A 113 9.06 -9.85 9.96
C GLY A 113 8.63 -8.74 10.93
N SER A 114 8.04 -7.67 10.39
CA SER A 114 7.55 -6.54 11.18
C SER A 114 6.04 -6.63 11.51
N GLY A 115 5.38 -7.77 11.23
CA GLY A 115 3.99 -8.01 11.64
C GLY A 115 2.91 -7.26 10.86
N SER A 116 3.24 -6.65 9.71
CA SER A 116 2.28 -5.90 8.87
C SER A 116 1.13 -6.81 8.39
N LEU A 117 1.47 -7.92 7.73
CA LEU A 117 0.51 -8.90 7.25
C LEU A 117 -0.19 -9.62 8.42
N SER A 118 0.54 -9.96 9.49
CA SER A 118 -0.01 -10.65 10.66
C SER A 118 -1.22 -9.92 11.27
N HIS A 119 -1.18 -8.59 11.37
CA HIS A 119 -2.31 -7.79 11.86
C HIS A 119 -3.53 -7.86 10.92
N ALA A 120 -3.30 -7.82 9.61
CA ALA A 120 -4.37 -7.91 8.62
C ALA A 120 -5.01 -9.30 8.58
N ILE A 121 -4.20 -10.36 8.67
CA ILE A 121 -4.68 -11.74 8.79
C ILE A 121 -5.50 -11.86 10.07
N ALA A 122 -4.99 -11.43 11.23
CA ALA A 122 -5.67 -11.56 12.51
C ALA A 122 -7.06 -10.90 12.51
N ARG A 123 -7.19 -9.69 11.93
CA ARG A 123 -8.50 -9.05 11.74
C ARG A 123 -9.43 -9.91 10.87
N THR A 124 -8.92 -10.49 9.79
CA THR A 124 -9.72 -11.21 8.79
C THR A 124 -10.23 -12.55 9.33
N ILE A 125 -9.42 -13.23 10.15
CA ILE A 125 -9.73 -14.56 10.65
C ILE A 125 -10.41 -14.56 12.03
N ALA A 126 -10.38 -13.43 12.74
CA ALA A 126 -11.11 -13.27 13.99
C ALA A 126 -12.64 -13.47 13.82
N PRO A 127 -13.38 -13.87 14.88
CA PRO A 127 -12.90 -14.11 16.24
C PRO A 127 -12.40 -15.54 16.50
N ASN A 128 -12.67 -16.48 15.59
CA ASN A 128 -12.48 -17.92 15.84
C ASN A 128 -11.35 -18.56 15.03
N GLY A 129 -10.65 -17.77 14.22
CA GLY A 129 -9.48 -18.22 13.46
C GLY A 129 -8.21 -18.17 14.27
N ARG A 130 -7.14 -18.71 13.71
CA ARG A 130 -5.82 -18.73 14.35
C ARG A 130 -4.72 -18.47 13.32
N LEU A 131 -3.78 -17.61 13.68
CA LEU A 131 -2.54 -17.39 12.93
C LEU A 131 -1.38 -18.00 13.72
N VAL A 132 -0.63 -18.89 13.09
CA VAL A 132 0.69 -19.30 13.58
C VAL A 132 1.74 -18.66 12.68
N THR A 133 2.61 -17.83 13.24
CA THR A 133 3.63 -17.12 12.48
C THR A 133 5.02 -17.51 12.97
N TYR A 134 5.96 -17.72 12.04
CA TYR A 134 7.32 -18.13 12.34
C TYR A 134 8.33 -17.07 11.91
N ASP A 135 9.33 -16.80 12.75
CA ASP A 135 10.54 -16.08 12.35
C ASP A 135 11.76 -16.93 12.72
N PHE A 136 12.76 -16.99 11.84
CA PHE A 136 13.99 -17.72 12.09
C PHE A 136 14.91 -17.00 13.08
N HIS A 137 14.66 -15.72 13.36
CA HIS A 137 15.45 -14.92 14.30
C HIS A 137 14.69 -14.76 15.61
N GLU A 138 15.19 -15.38 16.68
CA GLU A 138 14.52 -15.44 17.98
C GLU A 138 14.15 -14.06 18.54
N GLU A 139 15.05 -13.07 18.43
CA GLU A 139 14.77 -11.71 18.92
C GLU A 139 13.57 -11.06 18.20
N ARG A 140 13.42 -11.28 16.88
CA ARG A 140 12.27 -10.76 16.12
C ARG A 140 10.99 -11.49 16.49
N ALA A 141 11.06 -12.82 16.64
CA ALA A 141 9.92 -13.61 17.10
C ALA A 141 9.45 -13.17 18.50
N ALA A 142 10.40 -12.93 19.43
CA ALA A 142 10.10 -12.46 20.78
C ALA A 142 9.49 -11.04 20.78
N THR A 143 10.05 -10.13 19.98
CA THR A 143 9.53 -8.77 19.82
C THR A 143 8.12 -8.78 19.25
N ALA A 144 7.87 -9.54 18.17
CA ALA A 144 6.55 -9.67 17.57
C ALA A 144 5.54 -10.27 18.56
N ARG A 145 5.94 -11.28 19.34
CA ARG A 145 5.09 -11.88 20.38
C ARG A 145 4.66 -10.85 21.42
N GLN A 146 5.58 -10.02 21.89
CA GLN A 146 5.28 -8.95 22.83
C GLN A 146 4.37 -7.89 22.21
N GLU A 147 4.61 -7.50 20.95
CA GLU A 147 3.79 -6.55 20.21
C GLU A 147 2.35 -7.05 20.04
N PHE A 148 2.17 -8.32 19.64
CA PHE A 148 0.85 -8.94 19.55
C PHE A 148 0.15 -9.03 20.91
N ALA A 149 0.87 -9.27 22.00
CA ALA A 149 0.31 -9.24 23.35
C ALA A 149 -0.13 -7.83 23.76
N ASP A 150 0.69 -6.83 23.49
CA ASP A 150 0.37 -5.43 23.76
C ASP A 150 -0.84 -4.93 22.95
N HIS A 151 -1.07 -5.50 21.76
CA HIS A 151 -2.20 -5.21 20.89
C HIS A 151 -3.45 -6.06 21.17
N GLY A 152 -3.39 -6.97 22.15
CA GLY A 152 -4.50 -7.86 22.50
C GLY A 152 -4.82 -8.90 21.43
N LEU A 153 -3.81 -9.30 20.64
CA LEU A 153 -3.93 -10.25 19.54
C LEU A 153 -3.42 -11.66 19.88
N SER A 154 -2.92 -11.89 21.10
CA SER A 154 -2.37 -13.19 21.52
C SER A 154 -3.35 -14.36 21.44
N ASP A 155 -4.65 -14.11 21.55
CA ASP A 155 -5.68 -15.15 21.43
C ASP A 155 -5.80 -15.67 19.98
N ILE A 156 -5.45 -14.83 18.99
CA ILE A 156 -5.54 -15.16 17.57
C ILE A 156 -4.16 -15.50 16.99
N ILE A 157 -3.11 -14.80 17.40
CA ILE A 157 -1.76 -14.91 16.83
C ILE A 157 -0.82 -15.62 17.80
N THR A 158 -0.21 -16.71 17.34
CA THR A 158 0.92 -17.38 18.00
C THR A 158 2.19 -17.13 17.19
N ALA A 159 3.15 -16.38 17.74
CA ALA A 159 4.46 -16.15 17.13
C ALA A 159 5.53 -17.08 17.70
N GLU A 160 6.23 -17.82 16.85
CA GLU A 160 7.23 -18.83 17.24
C GLU A 160 8.58 -18.62 16.54
N HIS A 161 9.65 -19.02 17.22
CA HIS A 161 10.99 -19.05 16.64
C HIS A 161 11.22 -20.40 15.97
N ARG A 162 11.46 -20.41 14.65
CA ARG A 162 11.69 -21.63 13.87
C ARG A 162 12.30 -21.32 12.51
N ASP A 163 13.26 -22.13 12.09
CA ASP A 163 13.72 -22.16 10.71
C ASP A 163 12.86 -23.15 9.91
N VAL A 164 11.82 -22.63 9.24
CA VAL A 164 10.90 -23.47 8.45
C VAL A 164 11.56 -24.07 7.19
N CYS A 165 12.70 -23.54 6.73
CA CYS A 165 13.45 -24.09 5.60
C CYS A 165 14.20 -25.37 6.00
N CYS A 166 14.77 -25.39 7.21
CA CYS A 166 15.52 -26.55 7.72
C CYS A 166 14.61 -27.54 8.45
N ASP A 167 13.76 -27.06 9.35
CA ASP A 167 13.00 -27.90 10.28
C ASP A 167 11.58 -28.21 9.79
N GLY A 168 11.12 -27.51 8.75
CA GLY A 168 9.72 -27.53 8.30
C GLY A 168 8.76 -26.92 9.32
N PHE A 169 7.46 -26.99 9.04
CA PHE A 169 6.42 -26.49 9.94
C PHE A 169 6.18 -27.45 11.12
N ALA A 170 5.79 -26.89 12.28
CA ALA A 170 5.54 -27.69 13.50
C ALA A 170 4.27 -28.54 13.42
N TYR A 171 3.34 -28.19 12.52
CA TYR A 171 2.03 -28.80 12.41
C TYR A 171 1.92 -29.63 11.13
N THR A 172 1.09 -30.67 11.18
CA THR A 172 0.72 -31.53 10.04
C THR A 172 -0.79 -31.47 9.89
N GLU A 173 -1.29 -31.33 8.66
CA GLU A 173 -2.73 -31.34 8.33
C GLU A 173 -3.57 -30.36 9.15
N TYR A 174 -3.05 -29.17 9.43
CA TYR A 174 -3.63 -28.22 10.38
C TYR A 174 -4.10 -26.91 9.75
N PHE A 175 -3.40 -26.43 8.72
CA PHE A 175 -3.66 -25.10 8.14
C PHE A 175 -4.60 -25.15 6.95
N ASP A 176 -5.49 -24.17 6.86
CA ASP A 176 -6.33 -23.89 5.67
C ASP A 176 -5.53 -23.12 4.61
N ALA A 177 -4.61 -22.25 5.05
CA ALA A 177 -3.79 -21.42 4.16
C ALA A 177 -2.37 -21.19 4.70
N LEU A 178 -1.40 -21.07 3.79
CA LEU A 178 -0.01 -20.70 4.09
C LEU A 178 0.38 -19.43 3.31
N PHE A 179 1.05 -18.52 3.99
CA PHE A 179 1.75 -17.40 3.36
C PHE A 179 3.26 -17.49 3.63
N LEU A 180 4.07 -17.38 2.57
CA LEU A 180 5.52 -17.51 2.63
C LEU A 180 6.23 -16.24 2.10
N ASP A 181 6.81 -15.45 2.98
CA ASP A 181 7.78 -14.39 2.69
C ASP A 181 9.15 -14.81 3.23
N LEU A 182 9.89 -15.56 2.40
CA LEU A 182 11.17 -16.16 2.73
C LEU A 182 12.16 -15.94 1.57
N PRO A 183 13.48 -15.97 1.83
CA PRO A 183 14.48 -15.93 0.75
C PRO A 183 14.43 -17.17 -0.17
N HIS A 184 14.02 -18.32 0.39
CA HIS A 184 14.05 -19.63 -0.27
C HIS A 184 12.75 -20.43 -0.08
N PRO A 185 11.58 -19.92 -0.50
CA PRO A 185 10.29 -20.54 -0.23
C PRO A 185 10.17 -21.95 -0.84
N TRP A 186 10.83 -22.22 -1.98
CA TRP A 186 10.86 -23.53 -2.64
C TRP A 186 11.35 -24.67 -1.73
N LEU A 187 12.22 -24.40 -0.75
CA LEU A 187 12.71 -25.42 0.19
C LEU A 187 11.61 -25.87 1.18
N THR A 188 10.60 -25.03 1.39
CA THR A 188 9.53 -25.29 2.37
C THR A 188 8.32 -25.98 1.76
N ILE A 189 8.23 -26.09 0.42
CA ILE A 189 6.99 -26.54 -0.25
C ILE A 189 6.60 -27.98 0.14
N SER A 190 7.57 -28.87 0.31
CA SER A 190 7.33 -30.24 0.79
C SER A 190 6.70 -30.25 2.19
N SER A 191 7.24 -29.45 3.12
CA SER A 191 6.73 -29.37 4.49
C SER A 191 5.40 -28.61 4.54
N ALA A 192 5.22 -27.60 3.70
CA ALA A 192 3.98 -26.85 3.51
C ALA A 192 2.83 -27.75 3.06
N ASN A 193 3.09 -28.64 2.10
CA ASN A 193 2.09 -29.61 1.64
C ASN A 193 1.61 -30.52 2.79
N ARG A 194 2.54 -30.99 3.64
CA ARG A 194 2.18 -31.77 4.84
C ARG A 194 1.44 -30.95 5.89
N ALA A 195 1.74 -29.66 6.01
CA ALA A 195 1.13 -28.78 7.01
C ALA A 195 -0.32 -28.37 6.65
N LEU A 196 -0.64 -28.30 5.36
CA LEU A 196 -1.99 -28.06 4.85
C LEU A 196 -2.91 -29.24 5.13
N LYS A 197 -4.16 -28.93 5.50
CA LYS A 197 -5.22 -29.94 5.68
C LYS A 197 -5.40 -30.81 4.42
N PRO A 198 -5.84 -32.08 4.58
CA PRO A 198 -5.99 -33.01 3.46
C PRO A 198 -7.21 -32.69 2.59
N ASN A 199 -8.20 -31.98 3.12
CA ASN A 199 -9.40 -31.57 2.38
C ASN A 199 -9.15 -30.40 1.41
N GLY A 200 -7.89 -29.97 1.28
CA GLY A 200 -7.43 -28.91 0.41
C GLY A 200 -6.91 -27.70 1.18
N GLY A 201 -6.30 -26.76 0.45
CA GLY A 201 -5.80 -25.51 1.03
C GLY A 201 -5.07 -24.64 0.03
N ARG A 202 -4.74 -23.42 0.44
CA ARG A 202 -4.11 -22.44 -0.44
C ARG A 202 -2.73 -22.02 0.06
N ILE A 203 -1.83 -21.77 -0.87
CA ILE A 203 -0.49 -21.25 -0.56
C ILE A 203 -0.22 -20.01 -1.39
N CYS A 204 0.41 -19.02 -0.79
CA CYS A 204 0.89 -17.82 -1.47
C CYS A 204 2.33 -17.56 -1.06
N CYS A 205 3.23 -17.44 -2.03
CA CYS A 205 4.62 -17.13 -1.83
C CYS A 205 4.92 -15.74 -2.37
N PHE A 206 5.56 -14.91 -1.56
CA PHE A 206 6.10 -13.64 -1.98
C PHE A 206 7.57 -13.79 -2.40
N SER A 207 7.97 -13.17 -3.50
CA SER A 207 9.37 -13.16 -3.96
C SER A 207 9.69 -11.89 -4.75
N PRO A 208 10.77 -11.16 -4.43
CA PRO A 208 11.17 -9.96 -5.18
C PRO A 208 11.76 -10.29 -6.56
N CYS A 209 12.40 -11.45 -6.72
CA CYS A 209 13.10 -11.81 -7.96
C CYS A 209 12.37 -12.91 -8.73
N VAL A 210 12.35 -12.81 -10.06
CA VAL A 210 11.68 -13.78 -10.94
C VAL A 210 12.34 -15.16 -10.90
N GLU A 211 13.63 -15.25 -10.61
CA GLU A 211 14.36 -16.51 -10.45
C GLU A 211 13.90 -17.28 -9.20
N GLN A 212 13.48 -16.56 -8.16
CA GLN A 212 12.88 -17.16 -6.97
C GLN A 212 11.48 -17.70 -7.29
N VAL A 213 10.70 -16.95 -8.08
CA VAL A 213 9.39 -17.41 -8.59
C VAL A 213 9.55 -18.70 -9.39
N GLN A 214 10.49 -18.75 -10.34
CA GLN A 214 10.73 -19.94 -11.18
C GLN A 214 11.01 -21.19 -10.33
N LYS A 215 11.87 -21.09 -9.33
CA LYS A 215 12.18 -22.20 -8.41
C LYS A 215 10.96 -22.61 -7.57
N THR A 216 10.17 -21.64 -7.15
CA THR A 216 8.96 -21.87 -6.35
C THR A 216 7.88 -22.58 -7.16
N CYS A 217 7.62 -22.12 -8.39
CA CYS A 217 6.68 -22.77 -9.30
C CYS A 217 7.10 -24.22 -9.62
N ALA A 218 8.39 -24.46 -9.86
CA ALA A 218 8.90 -25.81 -10.07
C ALA A 218 8.65 -26.71 -8.84
N ALA A 219 8.99 -26.25 -7.64
CA ALA A 219 8.76 -27.00 -6.40
C ALA A 219 7.27 -27.24 -6.11
N LEU A 220 6.41 -26.25 -6.38
CA LEU A 220 4.95 -26.39 -6.28
C LEU A 220 4.43 -27.50 -7.22
N ASN A 221 4.89 -27.51 -8.47
CA ASN A 221 4.52 -28.51 -9.45
C ASN A 221 5.03 -29.92 -9.06
N ASP A 222 6.27 -30.03 -8.59
CA ASP A 222 6.87 -31.29 -8.12
C ASP A 222 6.12 -31.89 -6.91
N HIS A 223 5.47 -31.02 -6.12
CA HIS A 223 4.66 -31.41 -4.97
C HIS A 223 3.15 -31.42 -5.24
N HIS A 224 2.74 -31.45 -6.51
CA HIS A 224 1.36 -31.62 -6.97
C HIS A 224 0.39 -30.51 -6.54
N PHE A 225 0.89 -29.29 -6.32
CA PHE A 225 0.01 -28.13 -6.27
C PHE A 225 -0.52 -27.82 -7.68
N LEU A 226 -1.75 -27.34 -7.74
CA LEU A 226 -2.45 -26.97 -8.97
C LEU A 226 -2.76 -25.47 -8.97
N ASP A 227 -3.25 -24.96 -10.10
CA ASP A 227 -3.59 -23.54 -10.31
C ASP A 227 -2.46 -22.60 -9.87
N ILE A 228 -1.24 -22.89 -10.35
CA ILE A 228 -0.04 -22.12 -10.03
C ILE A 228 -0.04 -20.85 -10.87
N ASP A 229 -0.47 -19.75 -10.27
CA ASP A 229 -0.54 -18.43 -10.90
C ASP A 229 0.42 -17.45 -10.22
N THR A 230 1.02 -16.54 -10.98
CA THR A 230 1.89 -15.48 -10.43
C THR A 230 1.37 -14.11 -10.81
N TYR A 231 1.31 -13.22 -9.82
CA TYR A 231 0.77 -11.87 -9.95
C TYR A 231 1.77 -10.81 -9.46
N GLU A 232 1.65 -9.61 -9.99
CA GLU A 232 2.26 -8.39 -9.47
C GLU A 232 1.14 -7.35 -9.30
N CYS A 233 1.07 -6.71 -8.12
CA CYS A 233 0.07 -5.67 -7.85
C CYS A 233 0.72 -4.28 -7.87
N VAL A 234 0.43 -3.47 -8.88
CA VAL A 234 0.98 -2.11 -9.02
C VAL A 234 -0.03 -1.06 -8.57
N LEU A 235 0.21 -0.42 -7.43
CA LEU A 235 -0.59 0.71 -6.94
C LEU A 235 -0.16 2.03 -7.60
N ARG A 236 -1.13 2.78 -8.13
CA ARG A 236 -0.92 4.13 -8.66
C ARG A 236 -1.92 5.12 -8.04
N PRO A 237 -1.53 5.89 -7.00
CA PRO A 237 -2.39 6.92 -6.44
C PRO A 237 -2.47 8.14 -7.37
N TYR A 238 -3.58 8.86 -7.33
CA TYR A 238 -3.78 10.11 -8.08
C TYR A 238 -4.26 11.21 -7.14
N ASP A 239 -3.57 12.35 -7.17
CA ASP A 239 -3.99 13.59 -6.52
C ASP A 239 -4.81 14.44 -7.49
N LEU A 240 -5.74 15.22 -6.95
CA LEU A 240 -6.49 16.22 -7.68
C LEU A 240 -5.87 17.60 -7.46
N LYS A 241 -5.53 18.29 -8.56
CA LYS A 241 -5.06 19.68 -8.52
C LYS A 241 -5.81 20.51 -9.54
N THR A 242 -6.25 21.69 -9.12
CA THR A 242 -6.75 22.71 -10.04
C THR A 242 -5.55 23.39 -10.67
N GLN A 243 -5.45 23.35 -11.99
CA GLN A 243 -4.43 24.05 -12.75
C GLN A 243 -5.09 25.07 -13.67
N SER A 244 -4.61 26.31 -13.56
CA SER A 244 -4.95 27.37 -14.50
C SER A 244 -4.12 27.18 -15.77
N MET A 245 -4.82 26.99 -16.89
CA MET A 245 -4.20 26.88 -18.20
C MET A 245 -4.58 28.09 -19.05
N PRO A 246 -3.64 28.67 -19.81
CA PRO A 246 -3.94 29.79 -20.68
C PRO A 246 -4.94 29.35 -21.75
N SER A 247 -6.03 30.12 -21.91
CA SER A 247 -6.90 29.94 -23.08
C SER A 247 -6.26 30.63 -24.27
N TYR A 248 -5.88 29.85 -25.28
CA TYR A 248 -5.43 30.38 -26.55
C TYR A 248 -6.66 30.62 -27.42
N GLN A 249 -7.06 31.88 -27.54
CA GLN A 249 -7.98 32.27 -28.60
C GLN A 249 -7.17 32.38 -29.89
N PHE A 250 -7.27 31.37 -30.73
CA PHE A 250 -6.84 31.52 -32.11
C PHE A 250 -7.77 32.53 -32.76
N SER A 251 -7.26 33.70 -33.14
CA SER A 251 -8.01 34.61 -34.00
C SER A 251 -8.45 33.78 -35.21
N SER A 252 -9.75 33.70 -35.43
CA SER A 252 -10.32 33.08 -36.63
C SER A 252 -9.44 33.48 -37.81
N THR A 253 -8.78 32.50 -38.43
CA THR A 253 -8.17 32.69 -39.74
C THR A 253 -9.19 33.48 -40.54
N LYS A 254 -8.83 34.68 -41.01
CA LYS A 254 -9.68 35.43 -41.94
C LYS A 254 -10.17 34.41 -42.94
N SER A 255 -11.48 34.18 -42.98
CA SER A 255 -12.10 33.37 -44.01
C SER A 255 -11.45 33.78 -45.31
N TYR A 256 -10.72 32.87 -45.95
CA TYR A 256 -10.29 33.07 -47.32
C TYR A 256 -11.60 33.32 -48.07
N SER A 257 -11.85 34.58 -48.41
CA SER A 257 -12.92 34.94 -49.33
C SER A 257 -12.60 34.20 -50.61
N GLU A 258 -13.55 33.39 -51.08
CA GLU A 258 -13.55 32.68 -52.35
C GLU A 258 -13.62 33.65 -53.55
N GLU A 259 -12.74 34.65 -53.59
CA GLU A 259 -12.64 35.65 -54.67
C GLU A 259 -11.27 35.65 -55.35
N ASN A 260 -10.46 34.61 -55.18
CA ASN A 260 -9.26 34.36 -56.00
C ASN A 260 -9.24 32.93 -56.54
N SER A 261 -10.41 32.42 -56.98
CA SER A 261 -10.55 31.13 -57.67
C SER A 261 -10.16 31.17 -59.16
N GLU A 262 -9.55 32.26 -59.65
CA GLU A 262 -9.17 32.37 -61.07
C GLU A 262 -7.84 33.13 -61.24
N ALA A 263 -6.76 32.67 -60.60
CA ALA A 263 -5.40 32.95 -61.04
C ALA A 263 -4.40 32.09 -60.27
N ASN A 264 -4.18 30.86 -60.73
CA ASN A 264 -2.87 30.17 -60.77
C ASN A 264 -3.07 28.68 -61.05
N GLU A 265 -3.69 28.35 -62.18
CA GLU A 265 -3.23 27.18 -62.94
C GLU A 265 -1.99 27.60 -63.72
N ALA A 266 -0.97 26.74 -63.68
CA ALA A 266 0.33 26.86 -64.35
C ALA A 266 1.40 27.76 -63.69
N MET A 267 2.23 27.16 -62.83
CA MET A 267 3.71 27.15 -62.92
C MET A 267 4.26 26.59 -61.59
N ASP A 268 4.59 25.31 -61.54
CA ASP A 268 5.90 24.72 -61.88
C ASP A 268 6.88 24.72 -60.69
N GLU A 269 7.54 23.58 -60.52
CA GLU A 269 8.42 23.23 -59.42
C GLU A 269 9.55 24.28 -59.24
N LYS A 270 9.71 24.84 -58.03
CA LYS A 270 11.01 25.10 -57.36
C LYS A 270 10.88 25.92 -56.07
N SER A 271 11.64 25.47 -55.07
CA SER A 271 12.19 26.22 -53.92
C SER A 271 11.27 26.56 -52.73
N ASP A 272 11.15 25.56 -51.85
CA ASP A 272 10.63 25.64 -50.48
C ASP A 272 11.51 26.48 -49.51
N GLU A 273 12.48 27.24 -50.02
CA GLU A 273 13.40 28.09 -49.25
C GLU A 273 13.00 29.57 -49.20
N SER A 274 11.98 29.99 -49.97
CA SER A 274 11.56 31.40 -50.05
C SER A 274 10.39 31.76 -49.11
N LEU A 275 9.58 30.78 -48.67
CA LEU A 275 8.53 30.98 -47.66
C LEU A 275 9.09 31.07 -46.23
N ALA A 276 10.16 30.35 -45.91
CA ALA A 276 10.84 30.42 -44.61
C ALA A 276 11.55 31.77 -44.37
N LYS A 277 11.76 32.55 -45.44
CA LYS A 277 12.45 33.86 -45.37
C LYS A 277 11.49 35.05 -45.26
N LYS A 278 10.18 34.86 -45.48
CA LYS A 278 9.15 35.87 -45.22
C LYS A 278 8.57 35.79 -43.81
N LEU A 279 8.73 34.65 -43.13
CA LEU A 279 8.38 34.48 -41.72
C LEU A 279 9.48 34.95 -40.74
N ARG A 280 10.64 35.38 -41.24
CA ARG A 280 11.80 35.81 -40.44
C ARG A 280 12.09 37.32 -40.51
N THR A 281 11.20 38.13 -41.10
CA THR A 281 11.42 39.57 -41.32
C THR A 281 10.29 40.46 -40.79
N GLU A 282 9.52 39.95 -39.83
CA GLU A 282 8.61 40.77 -38.99
C GLU A 282 8.99 40.69 -37.50
N GLU A 283 10.24 40.35 -37.20
CA GLU A 283 10.88 40.57 -35.89
C GLU A 283 11.67 41.89 -35.90
N ASP A 284 11.04 43.03 -36.26
CA ASP A 284 11.54 44.35 -35.82
C ASP A 284 10.54 45.48 -36.16
N SER A 285 9.46 45.58 -35.37
CA SER A 285 8.81 46.87 -35.14
C SER A 285 8.14 46.84 -33.76
N SER A 286 8.92 47.30 -32.78
CA SER A 286 8.46 47.58 -31.43
C SER A 286 7.47 48.76 -31.43
N GLU A 287 6.21 48.48 -31.71
CA GLU A 287 5.11 49.35 -31.29
C GLU A 287 4.63 48.89 -29.90
N LYS A 288 4.90 49.74 -28.91
CA LYS A 288 4.36 49.64 -27.55
C LYS A 288 2.84 49.74 -27.62
N ASN A 289 2.18 48.59 -27.72
CA ASN A 289 0.78 48.46 -27.34
C ASN A 289 0.74 47.99 -25.88
N ASP A 290 0.57 48.95 -24.98
CA ASP A 290 0.00 48.73 -23.65
C ASP A 290 -1.43 48.23 -23.83
N ASN A 291 -1.58 46.92 -24.04
CA ASN A 291 -2.82 46.21 -23.86
C ASN A 291 -2.50 44.96 -23.05
N SER A 292 -2.59 45.08 -21.72
CA SER A 292 -2.80 43.95 -20.83
C SER A 292 -4.15 43.31 -21.19
N SER A 293 -4.19 42.57 -22.30
CA SER A 293 -5.27 41.64 -22.54
C SER A 293 -5.09 40.53 -21.51
N ASP A 294 -5.93 40.55 -20.49
CA ASP A 294 -6.07 39.45 -19.54
C ASP A 294 -6.22 38.16 -20.36
N VAL A 295 -5.16 37.36 -20.41
CA VAL A 295 -5.24 36.02 -20.97
C VAL A 295 -6.25 35.30 -20.11
N LYS A 296 -7.47 35.12 -20.64
CA LYS A 296 -8.52 34.39 -19.94
C LYS A 296 -7.92 33.03 -19.58
N SER A 297 -7.78 32.79 -18.29
CA SER A 297 -7.26 31.53 -17.81
C SER A 297 -8.44 30.65 -17.47
N ASN A 298 -8.44 29.43 -17.98
CA ASN A 298 -9.45 28.44 -17.66
C ASN A 298 -8.88 27.56 -16.56
N GLU A 299 -9.64 27.38 -15.49
CA GLU A 299 -9.31 26.41 -14.44
C GLU A 299 -9.76 25.02 -14.85
N TYR A 300 -8.83 24.08 -14.86
CA TYR A 300 -9.13 22.67 -15.08
C TYR A 300 -8.74 21.86 -13.85
N VAL A 301 -9.61 20.95 -13.44
CA VAL A 301 -9.27 19.93 -12.44
C VAL A 301 -8.51 18.83 -13.17
N LEU A 302 -7.23 18.69 -12.84
CA LEU A 302 -6.35 17.68 -13.41
C LEU A 302 -6.00 16.63 -12.35
N THR A 303 -5.86 15.39 -12.80
CA THR A 303 -5.28 14.31 -12.00
C THR A 303 -3.77 14.29 -12.21
N TYR A 304 -3.03 14.04 -11.13
CA TYR A 304 -1.59 13.91 -11.16
C TYR A 304 -1.16 12.75 -10.27
N SER A 305 -0.24 11.91 -10.75
CA SER A 305 0.34 10.84 -9.94
C SER A 305 1.42 11.43 -9.03
N PRO A 306 1.35 11.28 -7.70
CA PRO A 306 2.41 11.70 -6.79
C PRO A 306 3.75 11.04 -7.17
N ASN A 307 4.86 11.77 -7.02
CA ASN A 307 6.21 11.26 -7.33
C ASN A 307 6.70 10.18 -6.34
N GLN A 308 6.05 10.01 -5.19
CA GLN A 308 6.39 9.00 -4.21
C GLN A 308 5.13 8.22 -3.82
N SER A 309 5.14 6.91 -4.11
CA SER A 309 4.18 5.97 -3.57
C SER A 309 4.93 4.99 -2.66
N THR A 310 4.44 4.81 -1.44
CA THR A 310 4.92 3.75 -0.54
C THR A 310 4.28 2.45 -1.01
N GLY A 311 5.00 1.75 -1.88
CA GLY A 311 4.67 0.41 -2.34
C GLY A 311 5.94 -0.41 -2.40
N HIS A 312 5.81 -1.71 -2.15
CA HIS A 312 6.85 -2.65 -2.52
C HIS A 312 6.42 -3.31 -3.84
N THR A 313 7.38 -3.65 -4.68
CA THR A 313 7.13 -4.40 -5.92
C THR A 313 7.78 -5.76 -5.78
N GLY A 314 6.98 -6.81 -5.91
CA GLY A 314 7.45 -8.19 -6.01
C GLY A 314 6.32 -9.08 -6.48
N PHE A 315 6.63 -10.35 -6.64
CA PHE A 315 5.74 -11.34 -7.22
C PHE A 315 5.03 -12.14 -6.14
N LEU A 316 3.73 -12.37 -6.34
CA LEU A 316 2.90 -13.23 -5.51
C LEU A 316 2.54 -14.47 -6.32
N THR A 317 3.16 -15.61 -5.98
CA THR A 317 2.84 -16.91 -6.57
C THR A 317 1.83 -17.62 -5.70
N VAL A 318 0.65 -17.89 -6.24
CA VAL A 318 -0.47 -18.55 -5.56
C VAL A 318 -0.64 -19.95 -6.14
N ALA A 319 -0.97 -20.93 -5.29
CA ALA A 319 -1.33 -22.27 -5.73
C ALA A 319 -2.33 -22.93 -4.78
N VAL A 320 -2.95 -24.01 -5.25
CA VAL A 320 -3.99 -24.75 -4.53
C VAL A 320 -3.56 -26.20 -4.33
N LYS A 321 -3.70 -26.70 -3.10
CA LYS A 321 -3.72 -28.13 -2.80
C LYS A 321 -5.16 -28.61 -2.93
N TYR A 322 -5.41 -29.53 -3.85
CA TYR A 322 -6.70 -30.22 -3.96
C TYR A 322 -6.74 -31.49 -3.10
N GLN A 323 -7.95 -32.03 -2.94
CA GLN A 323 -8.22 -33.31 -2.25
C GLN A 323 -7.64 -34.49 -3.00
#